data_AF-A0A392T2P9-F1
#
_entry.id   AF-A0A392T2P9-F1
#
_cell.length_a   1.000
_cell.length_b   1.000
_cell.length_c   1.000
_cell.angle_alpha   90.00
_cell.angle_beta   90.00
_cell.angle_gamma   90.00
#
_symmetry.space_group_name_H-M   'P 1'
#
loop_
_entity.id
_entity.type
_entity.pdbx_description
1 polymer ?
#
loop_
_entity_poly.entity_id
_entity_poly.type
_entity_poly.pdbx_seq_one_letter_code
_entity_poly.pdbx_strand_id
1 'polypeptide(L)' 'MSSKEVRESLGEPAEVFAMFASLKLEGGAKIEELSVVCEFSGVFPGDVSDVPPEREVEFAIDLIPDTSPISMA' A
#
# COMPACT_ATOMS: atom_id res chain seq x y z
N MET A 1 -10.13 -3.95 24.01
CA MET A 1 -9.83 -5.15 23.21
C MET A 1 -8.77 -5.94 23.96
N SER A 2 -8.97 -7.25 24.17
CA SER A 2 -8.06 -8.07 24.98
C SER A 2 -6.93 -8.62 24.11
N SER A 3 -5.69 -8.57 24.60
CA SER A 3 -4.49 -9.12 23.92
C SER A 3 -4.59 -10.61 23.55
N LYS A 4 -5.63 -11.30 24.04
CA LYS A 4 -5.90 -12.71 23.76
C LYS A 4 -6.54 -12.92 22.39
N GLU A 5 -7.35 -11.97 21.90
CA GLU A 5 -8.02 -12.05 20.60
C GLU A 5 -7.07 -11.73 19.43
N VAL A 6 -6.04 -10.92 19.69
CA VAL A 6 -5.02 -10.53 18.72
C VAL A 6 -4.18 -11.72 18.24
N ARG A 7 -4.20 -12.84 18.97
CA ARG A 7 -3.36 -14.03 18.73
C ARG A 7 -4.04 -15.11 17.89
N GLU A 8 -5.38 -15.09 17.80
CA GLU A 8 -6.16 -16.15 17.12
C GLU A 8 -6.44 -15.82 15.65
N SER A 9 -6.30 -14.55 15.26
CA SER A 9 -6.51 -14.09 13.88
C SER A 9 -5.26 -14.05 13.01
N LEU A 10 -4.08 -14.43 13.53
CA LEU A 10 -2.79 -14.15 12.89
C LEU A 10 -2.52 -15.11 11.73
N GLY A 11 -3.11 -14.79 10.58
CA GLY A 11 -2.83 -15.41 9.29
C GLY A 11 -1.68 -14.68 8.61
N GLU A 12 -0.76 -15.46 8.06
CA GLU A 12 0.24 -15.01 7.10
C GLU A 12 1.42 -14.15 7.65
N PRO A 13 2.65 -14.40 7.15
CA PRO A 13 3.85 -13.62 7.51
C PRO A 13 3.71 -12.10 7.34
N ALA A 14 2.80 -11.66 6.45
CA ALA A 14 2.57 -10.25 6.14
C ALA A 14 1.88 -9.48 7.27
N GLU A 15 0.90 -10.09 7.97
CA GLU A 15 0.18 -9.41 9.06
C GLU A 15 1.08 -9.19 10.28
N VAL A 16 1.92 -10.19 10.61
CA VAL A 16 2.93 -10.08 11.67
C VAL A 16 3.91 -8.96 11.37
N PHE A 17 4.33 -8.88 10.11
CA PHE A 17 5.26 -7.86 9.64
C PHE A 17 4.64 -6.46 9.70
N ALA A 18 3.39 -6.31 9.29
CA ALA A 18 2.64 -5.05 9.37
C ALA A 18 2.52 -4.57 10.82
N MET A 19 2.14 -5.45 11.76
CA MET A 19 2.06 -5.12 13.18
C MET A 19 3.42 -4.65 13.73
N PHE A 20 4.52 -5.35 13.38
CA PHE A 20 5.86 -4.99 13.82
C PHE A 20 6.33 -3.64 13.24
N ALA A 21 6.05 -3.39 11.96
CA ALA A 21 6.32 -2.11 11.32
C ALA A 21 5.54 -0.97 11.99
N SER A 22 4.25 -1.16 12.30
CA SER A 22 3.42 -0.19 13.02
C SER A 22 3.96 0.11 14.41
N LEU A 23 4.37 -0.91 15.18
CA LEU A 23 4.97 -0.72 16.51
C LEU A 23 6.28 0.06 16.46
N LYS A 24 7.14 -0.19 15.46
CA LYS A 24 8.37 0.59 15.25
C LYS A 24 8.08 2.04 14.90
N LEU A 25 7.09 2.28 14.03
CA LEU A 25 6.69 3.63 13.62
C LEU A 25 6.10 4.42 14.79
N GLU A 26 5.29 3.77 15.64
CA GLU A 26 4.76 4.38 16.87
C GLU A 26 5.89 4.74 17.86
N GLY A 27 6.96 3.94 17.89
CA GLY A 27 8.19 4.21 18.65
C GLY A 27 9.05 5.35 18.10
N GLY A 28 8.62 6.04 17.04
CA GLY A 28 9.33 7.16 16.44
C GLY A 28 10.43 6.76 15.44
N ALA A 29 10.54 5.46 15.11
CA ALA A 29 11.38 5.03 13.99
C ALA A 29 10.82 5.62 12.69
N LYS A 30 11.70 6.02 11.79
CA LYS A 30 11.27 6.51 10.48
C LYS A 30 11.04 5.35 9.53
N ILE A 31 10.22 5.55 8.51
CA ILE A 31 9.87 4.48 7.57
C ILE A 31 11.12 3.98 6.81
N GLU A 32 12.09 4.87 6.59
CA GLU A 32 13.35 4.54 5.92
C GLU A 32 14.28 3.65 6.76
N GLU A 33 13.99 3.48 8.05
CA GLU A 33 14.73 2.62 9.00
C GLU A 33 14.15 1.19 9.07
N LEU A 34 13.01 0.94 8.44
CA LEU A 34 12.45 -0.40 8.36
C LEU A 34 13.28 -1.25 7.39
N SER A 35 13.72 -2.43 7.84
CA SER A 35 14.57 -3.34 7.03
C SER A 35 14.02 -3.58 5.62
N VAL A 36 12.71 -3.78 5.50
CA VAL A 36 12.06 -3.97 4.19
C VAL A 36 12.20 -2.74 3.30
N VAL A 37 12.10 -1.53 3.86
CA VAL A 37 12.19 -0.30 3.09
C VAL A 37 13.64 -0.08 2.65
N CYS A 38 14.63 -0.40 3.50
CA CYS A 38 16.05 -0.35 3.13
C CYS A 38 16.39 -1.32 2.00
N GLU A 39 15.86 -2.55 2.05
CA GLU A 39 16.06 -3.59 1.03
C GLU A 39 15.50 -3.16 -0.35
N PHE A 40 14.45 -2.33 -0.35
CA PHE A 40 13.81 -1.82 -1.57
C PHE A 40 13.96 -0.29 -1.73
N SER A 41 15.06 0.28 -1.25
CA SER A 41 15.29 1.74 -1.26
C SER A 41 15.26 2.39 -2.65
N GLY A 42 15.47 1.61 -3.73
CA GLY A 42 15.32 2.07 -5.12
C GLY A 42 13.91 1.96 -5.70
N VAL A 43 12.95 1.35 -4.99
CA VAL A 43 11.55 1.20 -5.42
C VAL A 43 10.68 2.37 -4.98
N PHE A 44 11.05 3.01 -3.85
CA PHE A 44 10.35 4.16 -3.30
C PHE A 44 11.30 5.37 -3.18
N PRO A 45 11.74 5.96 -4.31
CA PRO A 45 12.45 7.23 -4.26
C PRO A 45 11.57 8.29 -3.56
N GLY A 46 12.21 9.19 -2.79
CA GLY A 46 11.51 10.21 -2.00
C GLY A 46 10.67 11.21 -2.81
N ASP A 47 10.87 11.22 -4.12
CA ASP A 47 10.03 11.87 -5.12
C ASP A 47 9.41 10.77 -6.01
N VAL A 48 8.13 10.91 -6.40
CA VAL A 48 7.49 10.03 -7.40
C VAL A 48 8.18 10.27 -8.75
N SER A 49 9.36 9.70 -8.98
CA SER A 49 10.22 10.09 -10.11
C SER A 49 9.84 9.44 -11.41
N ASP A 50 9.11 8.32 -11.40
CA ASP A 50 8.82 7.58 -12.61
C ASP A 50 7.37 7.15 -12.68
N VAL A 51 6.67 7.70 -13.66
CA VAL A 51 5.51 7.03 -14.24
C VAL A 51 6.03 5.65 -14.68
N PRO A 52 5.35 4.54 -14.31
CA PRO A 52 5.78 3.23 -14.78
C PRO A 52 5.98 3.27 -16.31
N PRO A 53 6.97 2.57 -16.86
CA PRO A 53 7.20 2.53 -18.31
C PRO A 53 5.89 2.35 -19.06
N GLU A 54 5.72 3.02 -20.21
CA GLU A 54 4.50 2.90 -21.01
C GLU A 54 4.11 1.43 -21.15
N ARG A 55 3.00 1.07 -20.49
CA ARG A 55 2.45 -0.28 -20.48
C ARG A 55 1.02 -0.18 -20.97
N GLU A 56 0.70 -0.92 -22.01
CA GLU A 56 -0.68 -1.10 -22.43
C GLU A 56 -1.40 -1.92 -21.36
N VAL A 57 -2.42 -1.32 -20.74
CA VAL A 57 -3.29 -2.00 -19.77
C VAL A 57 -4.70 -1.91 -20.29
N GLU A 58 -5.32 -3.07 -20.45
CA GLU A 58 -6.76 -3.16 -20.70
C GLU A 58 -7.47 -2.95 -19.36
N PHE A 59 -8.19 -1.84 -19.22
CA PHE A 59 -8.99 -1.55 -18.04
C PHE A 59 -10.45 -1.33 -18.44
N ALA A 60 -11.36 -1.75 -17.57
CA ALA A 60 -12.79 -1.49 -17.68
C ALA A 60 -13.19 -0.42 -16.65
N ILE A 61 -14.11 0.46 -17.04
CA ILE A 61 -14.75 1.38 -16.12
C ILE A 61 -16.19 0.91 -15.96
N ASP A 62 -16.54 0.42 -14.77
CA ASP A 62 -17.91 0.07 -14.44
C ASP A 62 -18.74 1.33 -14.24
N LEU A 63 -19.71 1.54 -15.12
CA LEU A 63 -20.65 2.65 -15.00
C LEU A 63 -21.82 2.23 -14.12
N ILE A 64 -22.25 3.14 -13.25
CA ILE A 64 -23.56 2.97 -12.60
C ILE A 64 -24.66 3.09 -13.66
N PRO A 65 -25.78 2.36 -13.49
CA PRO A 65 -26.97 2.57 -14.32
C PRO A 65 -27.31 4.07 -14.40
N ASP A 66 -27.75 4.53 -15.57
CA ASP A 66 -28.08 5.93 -15.88
C ASP A 66 -26.91 6.91 -16.08
N THR A 67 -25.66 6.43 -16.12
CA THR A 67 -24.53 7.27 -16.54
C THR A 67 -24.65 7.65 -18.02
N SER A 68 -24.61 8.94 -18.34
CA SER A 68 -24.63 9.45 -19.72
C SER A 68 -23.28 10.09 -20.10
N PRO A 69 -22.89 10.05 -21.39
CA PRO A 69 -21.66 10.70 -21.86
C PRO A 69 -21.72 12.22 -21.67
N ILE A 70 -20.61 12.81 -21.21
CA ILE A 70 -20.43 14.25 -21.15
C ILE A 70 -19.60 14.68 -22.38
N SER A 71 -20.09 15.68 -23.12
CA SER A 71 -19.38 16.25 -24.26
C SER A 71 -19.24 17.76 -24.08
N MET A 72 -18.04 18.29 -24.30
CA MET A 72 -17.80 19.72 -24.48
C MET A 72 -17.43 19.92 -25.95
N ALA A 73 -18.32 20.57 -26.71
CA ALA A 73 -18.12 20.99 -28.08
C ALA A 73 -18.10 22.52 -28.15
#